data_AF-W9D8A9-F1
#
_entry.id   AF-W9D8A9-F1
#
_cell.length_a   1.000
_cell.length_b   1.000
_cell.length_c   1.000
_cell.angle_alpha   90.00
_cell.angle_beta   90.00
_cell.angle_gamma   90.00
#
_symmetry.space_group_name_H-M   'P 1'
#
loop_
_entity.id
_entity.type
_entity.pdbx_description
1 polymer ?
#
loop_
_entity_poly.entity_id
_entity_poly.type
_entity_poly.pdbx_seq_one_letter_code
_entity_poly.pdbx_strand_id
1 'polypeptide(L)'
;MIGRWFRPYSLRLAVICLPLSYLVFVAAFWGWTYCAAAETATTSAADGLVVVSAWYGMSFYVWAPLLWFLVSLVGVLIGQLRARRRRAEAVT
;
A
#
# COMPACT_ATOMS: atom_id res chain seq x y z
N MET A 1 -19.75 -11.60 -2.45
CA MET A 1 -20.11 -10.16 -2.56
C MET A 1 -18.92 -9.19 -2.43
N ILE A 2 -17.66 -9.66 -2.27
CA ILE A 2 -16.45 -8.82 -2.19
C ILE A 2 -16.17 -7.98 -3.47
N GLY A 3 -16.67 -8.41 -4.63
CA GLY A 3 -16.33 -7.82 -5.94
C GLY A 3 -16.98 -6.47 -6.26
N ARG A 4 -17.95 -5.99 -5.47
CA ARG A 4 -18.56 -4.66 -5.67
C ARG A 4 -17.83 -3.53 -4.95
N TRP A 5 -17.07 -3.86 -3.90
CA TRP A 5 -16.38 -2.88 -3.04
C TRP A 5 -15.00 -2.50 -3.58
N PHE A 6 -14.26 -3.47 -4.13
CA PHE A 6 -12.96 -3.24 -4.75
C PHE A 6 -13.09 -2.99 -6.25
N ARG A 7 -13.68 -1.85 -6.62
CA ARG A 7 -13.56 -1.36 -8.00
C ARG A 7 -12.18 -0.72 -8.17
N PRO A 8 -11.38 -1.17 -9.17
CA PRO A 8 -10.09 -0.56 -9.45
C PRO A 8 -10.30 0.93 -9.77
N TYR A 9 -9.38 1.77 -9.30
CA TYR A 9 -9.45 3.24 -9.42
C TYR A 9 -10.67 3.91 -8.78
N SER A 10 -11.32 3.29 -7.79
CA SER A 10 -12.43 3.95 -7.09
C SER A 10 -11.97 4.94 -6.02
N LEU A 11 -12.73 6.02 -5.83
CA LEU A 11 -12.46 7.04 -4.81
C LEU A 11 -12.59 6.46 -3.39
N ARG A 12 -13.50 5.50 -3.18
CA ARG A 12 -13.60 4.74 -1.91
C ARG A 12 -12.32 3.96 -1.61
N LEU A 13 -11.72 3.36 -2.63
CA LEU A 13 -10.44 2.66 -2.49
C LEU A 13 -9.32 3.65 -2.15
N ALA A 14 -9.31 4.84 -2.77
CA ALA A 14 -8.33 5.88 -2.47
C ALA A 14 -8.41 6.31 -0.99
N VAL A 15 -9.61 6.50 -0.45
CA VAL A 15 -9.83 6.85 0.97
C VAL A 15 -9.31 5.76 1.91
N ILE A 16 -9.44 4.48 1.56
CA ILE A 16 -8.89 3.37 2.34
C ILE A 16 -7.37 3.28 2.19
N CYS A 17 -6.83 3.62 1.02
CA CYS A 17 -5.39 3.66 0.76
C CYS A 17 -4.67 4.78 1.51
N LEU A 18 -5.34 5.87 1.89
CA LEU A 18 -4.75 6.96 2.69
C LEU A 18 -4.14 6.48 4.02
N PRO A 19 -4.89 5.83 4.93
CA PRO A 19 -4.31 5.31 6.18
C PRO A 19 -3.36 4.13 5.93
N LEU A 20 -3.64 3.29 4.92
CA LEU A 20 -2.77 2.14 4.61
C LEU A 20 -1.40 2.57 4.08
N SER A 21 -1.34 3.62 3.26
CA SER A 21 -0.07 4.14 2.74
C SER A 21 0.81 4.70 3.86
N TYR A 22 0.21 5.27 4.90
CA TYR A 22 0.93 5.66 6.10
C TYR A 22 1.52 4.45 6.83
N LEU A 23 0.72 3.40 7.06
CA LEU A 23 1.21 2.19 7.72
C LEU A 23 2.34 1.51 6.95
N VAL A 24 2.21 1.43 5.62
CA VAL A 24 3.24 0.87 4.74
C VAL A 24 4.51 1.73 4.79
N PHE A 25 4.36 3.06 4.76
CA PHE A 25 5.48 3.98 4.87
C PHE A 25 6.23 3.83 6.20
N VAL A 26 5.50 3.82 7.32
CA VAL A 26 6.07 3.64 8.66
C VAL A 26 6.83 2.31 8.73
N ALA A 27 6.24 1.22 8.26
CA ALA A 27 6.90 -0.08 8.25
C ALA A 27 8.16 -0.10 7.39
N ALA A 28 8.11 0.51 6.20
CA ALA A 28 9.28 0.61 5.31
C ALA A 28 10.39 1.49 5.91
N PHE A 29 10.03 2.61 6.52
CA PHE A 29 10.98 3.52 7.17
C PHE A 29 11.67 2.85 8.36
N TRP A 30 10.90 2.21 9.25
CA TRP A 30 11.45 1.51 10.40
C TRP A 30 12.26 0.26 10.01
N GLY A 31 11.79 -0.47 8.99
CA GLY A 31 12.55 -1.59 8.41
C GLY A 31 13.86 -1.12 7.79
N TRP A 32 13.86 0.01 7.08
CA TRP A 32 15.08 0.62 6.55
C TRP A 32 16.02 1.06 7.67
N THR A 33 15.55 1.79 8.68
CA THR A 33 16.41 2.23 9.80
C THR A 33 17.00 1.05 10.56
N TYR A 34 16.23 -0.03 10.73
CA TYR A 34 16.72 -1.26 11.38
C TYR A 34 17.80 -1.95 10.54
N CYS A 35 17.62 -2.03 9.22
CA CYS A 35 18.55 -2.73 8.34
C CYS A 35 19.79 -1.89 7.96
N ALA A 36 19.63 -0.58 7.79
CA ALA A 36 20.67 0.30 7.25
C ALA A 36 21.43 1.08 8.33
N ALA A 37 20.88 1.19 9.54
CA ALA A 37 21.35 2.17 10.51
C ALA A 37 21.16 1.68 11.96
N ALA A 38 21.65 0.47 12.27
CA ALA A 38 21.63 -0.10 13.62
C ALA A 38 22.24 0.85 14.69
N GLU A 39 23.07 1.82 14.28
CA GLU A 39 23.70 2.82 15.15
C GLU A 39 22.97 4.18 15.23
N THR A 40 22.00 4.47 14.35
CA THR A 40 21.24 5.74 14.35
C THR A 40 19.75 5.57 14.66
N ALA A 41 19.34 4.37 15.10
CA ALA A 41 18.00 4.12 15.60
C ALA A 41 17.66 5.18 16.65
N THR A 42 16.61 5.98 16.39
CA THR A 42 16.14 7.02 17.30
C THR A 42 15.94 6.42 18.68
N THR A 43 16.65 6.94 19.67
CA THR A 43 16.70 6.42 21.06
C THR A 43 15.33 6.39 21.75
N SER A 44 14.35 7.12 21.19
CA SER A 44 12.96 7.15 21.62
C SER A 44 12.01 6.87 20.46
N ALA A 45 11.03 5.98 20.67
CA ALA A 45 9.97 5.67 19.71
C ALA A 45 9.07 6.88 19.41
N ALA A 46 8.92 7.81 20.36
CA ALA A 46 8.11 9.01 20.18
C ALA A 46 8.77 10.00 19.20
N ASP A 47 10.08 10.22 19.33
CA ASP A 47 10.83 11.10 18.42
C ASP A 47 10.93 10.50 17.02
N GLY A 48 11.12 9.18 16.94
CA GLY A 48 11.04 8.45 15.67
C GLY A 48 9.69 8.64 14.99
N LEU A 49 8.58 8.57 15.73
CA LEU A 49 7.24 8.74 15.18
C LEU A 49 6.99 10.16 14.65
N VAL A 50 7.51 11.20 15.31
CA VAL A 50 7.45 12.59 14.82
C VAL A 50 8.22 12.74 13.51
N VAL A 51 9.44 12.21 13.46
CA VAL A 51 10.28 12.25 12.26
C VAL A 51 9.59 11.51 11.11
N VAL A 52 9.13 10.27 11.33
CA VAL A 52 8.42 9.47 10.32
C VAL A 52 7.17 10.19 9.82
N SER A 53 6.41 10.82 10.72
CA SER A 53 5.20 11.57 10.35
C SER A 53 5.53 12.78 9.48
N ALA A 54 6.61 13.51 9.79
CA ALA A 54 7.06 14.64 8.99
C ALA A 54 7.52 14.20 7.59
N TRP A 55 8.32 13.14 7.51
CA TRP A 55 8.76 12.54 6.24
C TRP A 55 7.58 12.02 5.41
N TYR A 56 6.58 11.42 6.06
CA TYR A 56 5.36 11.02 5.38
C TYR A 56 4.59 12.21 4.86
N GLY A 57 4.42 13.28 5.64
CA GLY A 57 3.77 14.51 5.20
C GLY A 57 4.41 15.08 3.93
N MET A 58 5.75 15.06 3.86
CA MET A 58 6.51 15.50 2.69
C MET A 58 6.46 14.54 1.51
N SER A 59 6.07 13.28 1.68
CA SER A 59 6.06 12.27 0.61
C SER A 59 4.69 11.66 0.33
N PHE A 60 3.66 12.13 1.04
CA PHE A 60 2.29 11.61 0.99
C PHE A 60 1.71 11.60 -0.43
N TYR A 61 2.00 12.64 -1.21
CA TYR A 61 1.57 12.77 -2.60
C TYR A 61 2.20 11.73 -3.55
N VAL A 62 3.24 11.02 -3.11
CA VAL A 62 3.80 9.87 -3.83
C VAL A 62 3.20 8.58 -3.28
N TRP A 63 3.25 8.39 -1.96
CA TRP A 63 2.91 7.12 -1.32
C TRP A 63 1.43 6.74 -1.43
N ALA A 64 0.51 7.69 -1.20
CA ALA A 64 -0.92 7.39 -1.25
C ALA A 64 -1.40 7.09 -2.69
N PRO A 65 -1.04 7.88 -3.72
CA PRO A 65 -1.39 7.56 -5.10
C PRO A 65 -0.72 6.27 -5.61
N LEU A 66 0.55 6.04 -5.25
CA LEU A 66 1.27 4.82 -5.65
C LEU A 66 0.61 3.56 -5.09
N LEU A 67 0.26 3.57 -3.79
CA LEU A 67 -0.42 2.43 -3.17
C LEU A 67 -1.80 2.20 -3.81
N TRP A 68 -2.56 3.28 -4.04
CA TRP A 68 -3.85 3.20 -4.70
C TRP A 68 -3.76 2.61 -6.11
N PHE A 69 -2.75 3.01 -6.88
CA PHE A 69 -2.48 2.48 -8.21
C PHE A 69 -2.11 0.99 -8.15
N LEU A 70 -1.18 0.60 -7.27
CA LEU A 70 -0.73 -0.78 -7.11
C LEU A 70 -1.88 -1.71 -6.73
N VAL A 71 -2.70 -1.33 -5.75
CA VAL A 71 -3.86 -2.12 -5.32
C VAL A 71 -4.88 -2.27 -6.46
N SER A 72 -5.08 -1.19 -7.24
CA SER A 72 -5.96 -1.23 -8.42
C SER A 72 -5.43 -2.17 -9.49
N LEU A 73 -4.12 -2.12 -9.78
CA LEU A 73 -3.46 -2.98 -10.76
C LEU A 73 -3.56 -4.46 -10.37
N VAL A 74 -3.28 -4.80 -9.12
CA VAL A 74 -3.40 -6.17 -8.58
C VAL A 74 -4.85 -6.66 -8.71
N GLY A 75 -5.84 -5.80 -8.40
CA GLY A 75 -7.25 -6.12 -8.57
C GLY A 75 -7.61 -6.49 -10.01
N VAL A 76 -7.09 -5.74 -10.99
CA VAL A 76 -7.28 -6.02 -12.43
C VAL A 76 -6.63 -7.35 -12.82
N LEU A 77 -5.38 -7.58 -12.41
CA LEU A 77 -4.63 -8.80 -12.72
C LEU A 77 -5.35 -10.06 -12.19
N ILE A 78 -5.81 -10.03 -10.94
CA ILE A 78 -6.59 -11.12 -10.36
C ILE A 78 -7.90 -11.33 -11.12
N GLY A 79 -8.57 -10.26 -11.53
CA GLY A 79 -9.77 -10.33 -12.36
C GLY A 79 -9.52 -11.03 -13.70
N GLN A 80 -8.42 -10.67 -14.37
CA GLN A 80 -7.99 -11.30 -15.63
C GLN A 80 -7.66 -12.78 -15.46
N LEU A 81 -6.91 -13.14 -14.41
CA LEU A 81 -6.56 -14.53 -14.11
C LEU A 81 -7.81 -15.38 -13.83
N ARG A 82 -8.77 -14.85 -13.06
CA ARG A 82 -10.04 -15.54 -12.81
C ARG A 82 -10.87 -15.71 -14.08
N ALA A 83 -10.92 -14.69 -14.94
CA ALA A 83 -11.61 -14.78 -16.22
C ALA A 83 -10.97 -15.81 -17.16
N ARG A 84 -9.63 -15.87 -17.22
CA ARG A 84 -8.88 -16.88 -17.98
C ARG A 84 -9.16 -18.29 -17.46
N ARG A 85 -9.12 -18.48 -16.14
CA ARG A 85 -9.42 -19.78 -15.53
C ARG A 85 -10.83 -20.27 -15.85
N ARG A 86 -11.85 -19.41 -15.74
CA ARG A 86 -13.24 -19.77 -16.09
C ARG A 86 -13.41 -20.12 -17.56
N ARG A 87 -12.67 -19.47 -18.47
CA ARG A 87 -12.68 -19.82 -19.89
C ARG A 87 -12.03 -21.18 -20.15
N ALA A 88 -10.94 -21.49 -19.45
CA ALA A 88 -10.31 -22.81 -19.54
C ALA A 88 -11.23 -23.92 -19.03
N GLU A 89 -11.93 -23.70 -17.92
CA GLU A 89 -12.91 -24.65 -17.35
C GLU A 89 -14.17 -24.84 -18.21
N ALA A 90 -14.48 -23.90 -19.12
CA ALA A 90 -15.66 -23.99 -20.00
C ALA A 90 -15.37 -24.64 -21.37
N VAL A 91 -14.10 -24.87 -21.70
CA VAL A 91 -13.66 -25.50 -22.96
C VAL A 91 -13.38 -27.00 -22.75
N THR A 92 -13.16 -27.43 -21.51
CA THR A 92 -13.06 -28.84 -21.08
C THR A 92 -14.43 -29.40 -20.75
#